data_AF-A0A7S1ZDQ3-F1
#
_entry.id   AF-A0A7S1ZDQ3-F1
#
_cell.length_a   1.000
_cell.length_b   1.000
_cell.length_c   1.000
_cell.angle_alpha   90.00
_cell.angle_beta   90.00
_cell.angle_gamma   90.00
#
_symmetry.space_group_name_H-M   'P 1'
#
loop_
_entity.id
_entity.type
_entity.pdbx_description
1 polymer ?
#
loop_
_entity_poly.entity_id
_entity_poly.type
_entity_poly.pdbx_seq_one_letter_code
_entity_poly.pdbx_strand_id
1 'polypeptide(L)'
;GCEAMAARHTHRRYHTALRRLLLLCLSLATMSTASSSPSQESGGGGGSIGSPPFGTRGRLSPTRRRPVVVRLHLVRHGQAESNRDGLVLGSRESPLTDLGVRQAR
;
A
#
# COMPACT_ATOMS: atom_id res chain seq x y z
N GLY A 1 24.61 25.06 38.20
CA GLY A 1 24.62 23.58 38.08
C GLY A 1 23.26 22.91 38.28
N CYS A 2 22.12 23.63 38.33
CA CYS A 2 20.80 23.03 38.55
C CYS A 2 19.99 22.83 37.26
N GLU A 3 20.20 23.67 36.23
CA GLU A 3 19.45 23.60 34.96
C GLU A 3 19.77 22.37 34.11
N ALA A 4 21.01 21.88 34.16
CA ALA A 4 21.45 20.69 33.40
C ALA A 4 20.85 19.37 33.93
N MET A 5 20.34 19.33 35.17
CA MET A 5 19.65 18.15 35.72
C MET A 5 18.17 18.11 35.32
N ALA A 6 17.51 19.26 35.18
CA ALA A 6 16.11 19.34 34.74
C ALA A 6 15.93 18.83 33.30
N ALA A 7 16.86 19.20 32.40
CA ALA A 7 16.83 18.79 31.00
C ALA A 7 17.02 17.27 30.77
N ARG A 8 17.76 16.59 31.67
CA ARG A 8 17.96 15.12 31.57
C ARG A 8 16.74 14.34 32.03
N HIS A 9 15.96 14.89 32.97
CA HIS A 9 14.73 14.27 33.47
C HIS A 9 13.58 14.34 32.47
N THR A 10 13.44 15.45 31.75
CA THR A 10 12.42 15.61 30.71
C THR A 10 12.68 14.65 29.54
N HIS A 11 13.93 14.54 29.08
CA HIS A 11 14.33 13.64 27.99
C HIS A 11 13.97 12.16 28.24
N ARG A 12 14.18 11.65 29.46
CA ARG A 12 13.81 10.26 29.82
C ARG A 12 12.30 10.05 29.82
N ARG A 13 11.51 11.05 30.27
CA ARG A 13 10.04 10.96 30.31
C ARG A 13 9.43 10.93 28.91
N TYR A 14 9.95 11.71 27.98
CA TYR A 14 9.52 11.68 26.57
C TYR A 14 9.80 10.33 25.91
N HIS A 15 10.98 9.75 26.19
CA HIS A 15 11.34 8.45 25.62
C HIS A 15 10.45 7.31 26.10
N THR A 16 10.00 7.35 27.36
CA THR A 16 9.04 6.39 27.90
C THR A 16 7.62 6.59 27.36
N ALA A 17 7.18 7.85 27.17
CA ALA A 17 5.86 8.15 26.61
C ALA A 17 5.75 7.69 25.15
N LEU A 18 6.77 7.97 24.33
CA LEU A 18 6.82 7.55 22.92
C LEU A 18 6.82 6.03 22.76
N ARG A 19 7.56 5.30 23.61
CA ARG A 19 7.57 3.83 23.59
C ARG A 19 6.20 3.23 23.93
N ARG A 20 5.49 3.81 24.92
CA ARG A 20 4.12 3.36 25.27
C ARG A 20 3.13 3.61 24.15
N LEU A 21 3.21 4.77 23.49
CA LEU A 21 2.35 5.10 22.35
C LEU A 21 2.57 4.13 21.19
N LEU A 22 3.84 3.85 20.85
CA LEU A 22 4.20 2.91 19.77
C LEU A 22 3.66 1.49 20.03
N LEU A 23 3.80 0.99 21.26
CA LEU A 23 3.28 -0.33 21.65
C LEU A 23 1.74 -0.38 21.58
N LEU A 24 1.06 0.70 21.95
CA LEU A 24 -0.40 0.78 21.86
C LEU A 24 -0.86 0.73 20.40
N CYS A 25 -0.23 1.49 19.49
CA CYS A 25 -0.53 1.46 18.06
C CYS A 25 -0.32 0.06 17.43
N LEU A 26 0.75 -0.66 17.79
CA LEU A 26 1.00 -2.01 17.29
C LEU A 26 -0.10 -3.00 17.72
N SER A 27 -0.60 -2.89 18.95
CA SER A 27 -1.66 -3.77 19.48
C SER A 27 -3.01 -3.58 18.77
N LEU A 28 -3.36 -2.34 18.39
CA LEU A 28 -4.58 -2.07 17.63
C LEU A 28 -4.51 -2.63 16.20
N ALA A 29 -3.33 -2.60 15.58
CA ALA A 29 -3.14 -3.14 14.23
C ALA A 29 -3.33 -4.67 14.18
N THR A 30 -2.92 -5.41 15.23
CA THR A 30 -3.09 -6.87 15.30
C THR A 30 -4.53 -7.35 15.49
N MET A 31 -5.43 -6.51 15.99
CA MET A 31 -6.84 -6.90 16.17
C MET A 31 -7.67 -6.76 14.89
N SER A 32 -7.19 -6.05 13.87
CA SER A 32 -7.97 -5.72 12.68
C SER A 32 -7.93 -6.78 11.57
N THR A 33 -7.05 -7.80 11.67
CA THR A 33 -6.91 -8.85 10.64
C THR A 33 -7.63 -10.17 10.97
N ALA A 34 -8.43 -10.24 12.03
CA ALA A 34 -9.10 -11.47 12.48
C ALA A 34 -10.60 -11.53 12.12
N SER A 35 -11.01 -10.99 10.97
CA SER A 35 -12.39 -11.04 10.48
C SER A 35 -12.41 -11.34 8.98
N SER A 36 -12.27 -12.61 8.63
CA SER A 36 -12.60 -13.12 7.30
C SER A 36 -13.12 -14.54 7.46
N SER A 37 -14.41 -14.65 7.76
CA SER A 37 -15.15 -15.91 7.83
C SER A 37 -15.22 -16.57 6.45
N PRO A 38 -14.93 -17.87 6.30
CA PRO A 38 -15.30 -18.63 5.11
C PRO A 38 -16.73 -19.17 5.27
N SER A 39 -17.66 -18.61 4.49
CA SER A 39 -19.00 -19.14 4.26
C SER A 39 -18.91 -20.41 3.40
N GLN A 40 -19.19 -21.57 4.01
CA GLN A 40 -19.51 -22.81 3.28
C GLN A 40 -21.01 -22.81 2.97
N GLU A 41 -21.37 -22.65 1.69
CA GLU A 41 -22.71 -22.96 1.21
C GLU A 41 -22.76 -24.41 0.71
N SER A 42 -23.78 -25.10 1.22
CA SER A 42 -24.23 -26.42 0.79
C SER A 42 -24.99 -26.32 -0.54
N GLY A 43 -24.94 -27.37 -1.36
CA GLY A 43 -25.83 -27.47 -2.53
C GLY A 43 -25.70 -28.79 -3.27
N GLY A 44 -26.45 -29.80 -2.84
CA GLY A 44 -26.77 -30.96 -3.66
C GLY A 44 -27.91 -30.66 -4.65
N GLY A 45 -28.08 -31.54 -5.65
CA GLY A 45 -29.29 -31.56 -6.47
C GLY A 45 -29.05 -31.98 -7.91
N GLY A 46 -29.45 -33.22 -8.25
CA GLY A 46 -29.58 -33.67 -9.63
C GLY A 46 -30.76 -33.01 -10.34
N GLY A 47 -30.69 -32.98 -11.67
CA GLY A 47 -31.76 -32.47 -12.52
C GLY A 47 -31.40 -32.53 -13.99
N SER A 48 -31.77 -33.64 -14.64
CA SER A 48 -31.87 -33.75 -16.10
C SER A 48 -33.01 -32.84 -16.58
N ILE A 49 -32.68 -31.81 -17.36
CA ILE A 49 -33.67 -31.05 -18.14
C ILE A 49 -33.10 -30.92 -19.55
N GLY A 50 -33.90 -31.40 -20.51
CA GLY A 50 -33.54 -31.54 -21.91
C GLY A 50 -33.08 -30.26 -22.59
N SER A 51 -32.12 -30.44 -23.50
CA SER A 51 -31.65 -29.40 -24.40
C SER A 51 -32.78 -28.95 -25.34
N PRO A 52 -33.03 -27.64 -25.50
CA PRO A 52 -33.85 -27.16 -26.61
C PRO A 52 -33.07 -27.37 -27.92
N PRO A 53 -33.71 -27.86 -29.00
CA PRO A 53 -33.19 -27.67 -30.34
C PRO A 53 -33.48 -26.23 -30.76
N PHE A 54 -32.72 -25.74 -31.75
CA PHE A 54 -32.81 -24.42 -32.39
C PHE A 54 -31.88 -23.32 -31.88
N GLY A 55 -30.98 -22.95 -32.78
CA GLY A 55 -30.36 -21.63 -32.82
C GLY A 55 -28.87 -21.69 -33.11
N THR A 56 -28.51 -21.96 -34.36
CA THR A 56 -27.19 -21.61 -34.93
C THR A 56 -27.02 -20.08 -34.91
N ARG A 57 -26.83 -19.53 -33.71
CA ARG A 57 -26.28 -18.18 -33.55
C ARG A 57 -24.85 -18.27 -34.03
N GLY A 58 -24.58 -17.66 -35.19
CA GLY A 58 -23.24 -17.47 -35.71
C GLY A 58 -22.32 -17.05 -34.57
N ARG A 59 -21.47 -17.96 -34.14
CA ARG A 59 -20.45 -17.72 -33.13
C ARG A 59 -19.48 -16.76 -33.80
N LEU A 60 -19.61 -15.46 -33.54
CA LEU A 60 -18.54 -14.52 -33.83
C LEU A 60 -17.30 -15.12 -33.17
N SER A 61 -16.39 -15.62 -33.99
CA SER A 61 -15.16 -16.24 -33.55
C SER A 61 -14.55 -15.31 -32.52
N PRO A 62 -14.29 -15.75 -31.27
CA PRO A 62 -13.62 -14.89 -30.31
C PRO A 62 -12.33 -14.45 -30.99
N THR A 63 -12.24 -13.16 -31.32
CA THR A 63 -11.01 -12.61 -31.87
C THR A 63 -9.96 -12.94 -30.82
N ARG A 64 -9.02 -13.83 -31.19
CA ARG A 64 -7.93 -14.24 -30.30
C ARG A 64 -7.11 -12.97 -30.05
N ARG A 65 -7.50 -12.19 -29.04
CA ARG A 65 -6.72 -11.06 -28.55
C ARG A 65 -5.43 -11.68 -28.04
N ARG A 66 -4.34 -11.42 -28.75
CA ARG A 66 -3.01 -11.84 -28.30
C ARG A 66 -2.78 -11.17 -26.93
N PRO A 67 -2.30 -11.90 -25.92
CA PRO A 67 -1.98 -11.30 -24.64
C PRO A 67 -0.93 -10.21 -24.86
N VAL A 68 -1.24 -8.99 -24.42
CA VAL A 68 -0.28 -7.89 -24.43
C VAL A 68 0.58 -8.03 -23.19
N VAL A 69 1.87 -8.28 -23.38
CA VAL A 69 2.84 -8.30 -22.30
C VAL A 69 3.33 -6.88 -22.07
N VAL A 70 3.09 -6.34 -20.88
CA VAL A 70 3.53 -4.99 -20.48
C VAL A 70 4.66 -5.12 -19.48
N ARG A 71 5.74 -4.35 -19.70
CA ARG A 71 6.82 -4.16 -18.72
C ARG A 71 6.66 -2.79 -18.08
N LEU A 72 6.46 -2.76 -16.76
CA LEU A 72 6.31 -1.55 -15.97
C LEU A 72 7.61 -1.26 -15.22
N HIS A 73 8.14 -0.05 -15.39
CA HIS A 73 9.28 0.45 -14.62
C HIS A 73 8.81 1.61 -13.76
N LEU A 74 8.95 1.47 -12.44
CA LEU A 74 8.63 2.50 -11.46
C LEU A 74 9.94 3.13 -10.99
N VAL A 75 10.05 4.46 -11.13
CA VAL A 75 11.25 5.21 -10.75
C VAL A 75 10.84 6.35 -9.83
N ARG A 76 11.54 6.50 -8.70
CA ARG A 76 11.39 7.66 -7.82
C ARG A 76 12.21 8.83 -8.36
N HIS A 77 11.72 10.06 -8.22
CA HIS A 77 12.49 11.26 -8.56
C HIS A 77 13.80 11.33 -7.76
N GLY A 78 14.79 12.04 -8.32
CA GLY A 78 16.06 12.31 -7.63
C GLY A 78 15.89 13.22 -6.41
N GLN A 79 16.97 13.46 -5.68
CA GLN A 79 16.94 14.32 -4.49
C GLN A 79 16.41 15.73 -4.81
N ALA A 80 15.35 16.16 -4.12
CA ALA A 80 14.87 17.54 -4.11
C ALA A 80 15.47 18.34 -2.95
N GLU A 81 15.42 19.68 -3.02
CA GLU A 81 15.91 20.55 -1.95
C GLU A 81 15.23 20.23 -0.62
N SER A 82 13.92 20.03 -0.63
CA SER A 82 13.17 19.61 0.56
C SER A 82 13.62 18.27 1.14
N ASN A 83 14.07 17.31 0.32
CA ASN A 83 14.60 16.05 0.82
C ASN A 83 15.95 16.24 1.51
N ARG A 84 16.80 17.12 0.97
CA ARG A 84 18.09 17.48 1.58
C ARG A 84 17.86 18.15 2.94
N ASP A 85 16.84 19.00 3.02
CA ASP A 85 16.55 19.81 4.21
C ASP A 85 15.65 19.07 5.23
N GLY A 86 15.28 17.82 4.96
CA GLY A 86 14.47 16.98 5.86
C GLY A 86 13.00 17.39 5.96
N LEU A 87 12.49 18.13 4.97
CA LEU A 87 11.14 18.66 4.95
C LEU A 87 10.16 17.69 4.28
N VAL A 88 8.98 17.53 4.88
CA VAL A 88 7.87 16.77 4.29
C VAL A 88 6.96 17.74 3.55
N LEU A 89 6.92 17.63 2.21
CA LEU A 89 6.15 18.55 1.37
C LEU A 89 4.71 18.10 1.08
N GLY A 90 4.40 16.82 1.22
CA GLY A 90 3.11 16.28 0.79
C GLY A 90 2.88 16.55 -0.70
N SER A 91 1.93 17.42 -1.01
CA SER A 91 1.57 17.84 -2.38
C SER A 91 2.28 19.11 -2.87
N ARG A 92 3.14 19.73 -2.05
CA ARG A 92 3.92 20.90 -2.47
C ARG A 92 5.09 20.49 -3.35
N GLU A 93 5.45 21.37 -4.27
CA GLU A 93 6.58 21.17 -5.16
C GLU A 93 7.88 21.71 -4.57
N SER A 94 9.01 21.11 -4.95
CA SER A 94 10.35 21.59 -4.66
C SER A 94 11.28 21.16 -5.78
N PRO A 95 12.22 22.03 -6.20
CA PRO A 95 13.11 21.73 -7.30
C PRO A 95 14.11 20.62 -6.94
N LEU A 96 14.60 19.94 -7.98
CA LEU A 96 15.70 18.97 -7.85
C LEU A 96 17.02 19.68 -7.55
N THR A 97 17.86 19.04 -6.73
CA THR A 97 19.25 19.48 -6.54
C THR A 97 20.11 19.04 -7.73
N ASP A 98 21.32 19.58 -7.85
CA ASP A 98 22.30 19.10 -8.85
C ASP A 98 22.58 17.60 -8.71
N LEU A 99 22.55 17.07 -7.48
CA LEU A 99 22.66 15.64 -7.23
C LEU A 99 21.42 14.90 -7.76
N GLY A 100 20.22 15.42 -7.50
CA GLY A 100 18.98 14.88 -8.04
C GLY A 100 18.95 14.84 -9.58
N VAL A 101 19.47 15.88 -10.23
CA VAL A 101 19.62 15.92 -11.69
C VAL A 101 20.60 14.85 -12.18
N ARG A 102 21.75 14.67 -11.50
CA ARG A 102 22.70 13.60 -11.84
C ARG A 102 22.14 12.19 -11.63
N GLN A 103 21.25 12.00 -10.65
CA GLN A 103 20.59 10.71 -10.39
C GLN A 103 19.55 10.35 -11.46
N ALA A 104 18.98 11.36 -12.12
CA ALA A 104 17.98 11.19 -13.17
C ALA A 104 18.58 11.00 -14.58
N ARG A 105 19.89 11.26 -14.74
CA ARG A 105 20.64 11.04 -15.98
C ARG A 105 21.16 9.62 -16.04
#